data_AF-A0A7X6PN40-F1
#
_entry.id   AF-A0A7X6PN40-F1
#
_cell.length_a   1.000
_cell.length_b   1.000
_cell.length_c   1.000
_cell.angle_alpha   90.00
_cell.angle_beta   90.00
_cell.angle_gamma   90.00
#
_symmetry.space_group_name_H-M   'P 1'
#
loop_
_entity.id
_entity.type
_entity.pdbx_description
1 polymer ?
#
loop_
_entity_poly.entity_id
_entity_poly.type
_entity_poly.pdbx_seq_one_letter_code
_entity_poly.pdbx_strand_id
1 'polypeptide(L)' 'MTDPDPGRGHRRTLQHETLLGFLGFFAFLALVQAVLNLFSPEPALWPGVVAAVFVGLTWWVWRRR' A
#
# COMPACT_ATOMS: atom_id res chain seq x y z
N MET A 1 28.83 11.43 -27.14
CA MET A 1 28.09 12.24 -26.16
C MET A 1 26.91 11.39 -25.74
N THR A 2 27.01 10.69 -24.62
CA THR A 2 25.96 9.75 -24.18
C THR A 2 24.86 10.57 -23.53
N ASP A 3 23.75 10.76 -24.24
CA ASP A 3 22.57 11.46 -23.72
C ASP A 3 22.03 10.69 -22.50
N PRO A 4 21.87 11.31 -21.33
CA PRO A 4 21.30 10.62 -20.18
C PRO A 4 19.82 10.29 -20.46
N ASP A 5 19.54 9.04 -20.83
CA ASP A 5 18.19 8.50 -21.10
C ASP A 5 17.13 9.08 -20.14
N PRO A 6 16.30 10.05 -20.57
CA PRO A 6 15.34 10.72 -19.68
C PRO A 6 14.25 9.76 -19.19
N GLY A 7 14.07 8.62 -19.89
CA GLY A 7 13.06 7.62 -19.58
C GLY A 7 13.29 6.84 -18.28
N ARG A 8 14.53 6.69 -17.79
CA ARG A 8 14.78 5.83 -16.59
C ARG A 8 14.28 6.48 -15.31
N GLY A 9 14.48 7.78 -15.16
CA GLY A 9 13.97 8.56 -14.01
C GLY A 9 12.44 8.58 -13.99
N HIS A 10 11.82 8.88 -15.14
CA HIS A 10 10.37 8.96 -15.26
C HIS A 10 9.68 7.60 -15.03
N ARG A 11 10.24 6.50 -15.56
CA ARG A 11 9.74 5.13 -15.31
C ARG A 11 9.77 4.77 -13.83
N ARG A 12 10.85 5.12 -13.11
CA ARG A 12 10.99 4.83 -11.69
C ARG A 12 9.97 5.62 -10.85
N THR A 13 9.68 6.87 -11.22
CA THR A 13 8.64 7.69 -10.58
C THR A 13 7.26 7.10 -10.78
N LEU A 14 6.89 6.77 -12.02
CA LEU A 14 5.61 6.12 -12.35
C LEU A 14 5.43 4.79 -11.61
N GLN A 15 6.49 3.98 -11.53
CA GLN A 15 6.47 2.73 -10.75
C GLN A 15 6.26 2.99 -9.26
N HIS A 16 6.91 4.00 -8.68
CA HIS A 16 6.73 4.38 -7.29
C HIS A 16 5.31 4.85 -7.00
N GLU A 17 4.74 5.71 -7.85
CA GLU A 17 3.38 6.21 -7.72
C GLU A 17 2.36 5.09 -7.82
N THR A 18 2.52 4.20 -8.81
CA THR A 18 1.66 3.03 -8.98
C THR A 18 1.73 2.09 -7.78
N LEU A 19 2.93 1.80 -7.29
CA LEU A 19 3.13 0.94 -6.13
C LEU A 19 2.49 1.54 -4.87
N LEU A 20 2.61 2.86 -4.69
CA LEU A 20 2.02 3.57 -3.57
C LEU A 20 0.50 3.56 -3.64
N GLY A 21 -0.08 3.81 -4.81
CA GLY A 21 -1.52 3.76 -5.04
C GLY A 21 -2.09 2.36 -4.83
N PHE A 22 -1.42 1.34 -5.37
CA PHE A 22 -1.79 -0.06 -5.18
C PHE A 22 -1.74 -0.44 -3.69
N LEU A 23 -0.63 -0.18 -3.02
CA LEU A 23 -0.46 -0.51 -1.61
C LEU A 23 -1.50 0.20 -0.73
N GLY A 24 -1.75 1.50 -0.98
CA GLY A 24 -2.75 2.27 -0.26
C GLY A 24 -4.18 1.77 -0.49
N PHE A 25 -4.52 1.36 -1.71
CA PHE A 25 -5.84 0.80 -2.02
C PHE A 25 -6.09 -0.52 -1.30
N PHE A 26 -5.12 -1.44 -1.32
CA PHE A 26 -5.22 -2.70 -0.59
C PHE A 26 -5.21 -2.49 0.93
N ALA A 27 -4.46 -1.51 1.42
CA ALA A 27 -4.53 -1.08 2.82
C ALA A 27 -5.95 -0.66 3.22
N PHE A 28 -6.58 0.16 2.39
CA PHE A 28 -7.95 0.61 2.60
C PHE A 28 -8.94 -0.56 2.59
N LEU A 29 -8.86 -1.46 1.60
CA LEU A 29 -9.74 -2.63 1.54
C LEU A 29 -9.58 -3.56 2.76
N ALA A 30 -8.33 -3.78 3.20
CA ALA A 30 -8.07 -4.57 4.40
C ALA A 30 -8.65 -3.92 5.66
N LEU A 31 -8.53 -2.60 5.79
CA LEU A 31 -9.14 -1.84 6.88
C LEU A 31 -10.66 -1.98 6.87
N VAL A 32 -11.30 -1.80 5.71
CA VAL A 32 -12.75 -2.00 5.55
C VAL A 32 -13.14 -3.42 5.94
N GLN A 33 -12.42 -4.44 5.47
CA GLN A 33 -12.69 -5.82 5.87
C GLN A 33 -12.54 -6.05 7.37
N ALA A 34 -11.52 -5.46 8.01
CA ALA A 34 -11.34 -5.57 9.45
C ALA A 34 -12.49 -4.94 10.23
N VAL A 35 -12.96 -3.76 9.80
CA VAL A 35 -14.11 -3.07 10.40
C VAL A 35 -15.38 -3.90 10.21
N LEU A 36 -15.66 -4.40 9.00
CA LEU A 36 -16.83 -5.23 8.72
C LEU A 36 -16.80 -6.54 9.50
N ASN A 37 -15.63 -7.17 9.62
CA ASN A 37 -15.44 -8.41 10.37
C ASN A 37 -15.68 -8.23 11.88
N LEU A 38 -15.51 -7.02 12.44
CA LEU A 38 -15.83 -6.74 13.84
C LEU A 38 -17.33 -6.93 14.15
N PHE A 39 -18.19 -6.76 13.15
CA PHE A 39 -19.64 -6.97 13.26
C PHE A 39 -20.06 -8.38 12.82
N SER A 40 -19.11 -9.24 12.44
CA SER A 40 -19.37 -10.63 12.08
C SER A 40 -19.68 -11.47 13.32
N PRO A 41 -20.61 -12.42 13.27
CA PRO A 41 -20.93 -13.30 14.41
C PRO A 41 -19.75 -14.14 14.88
N GLU A 42 -18.81 -14.48 13.99
CA GLU A 42 -17.53 -15.11 14.33
C GLU A 42 -16.38 -14.24 13.79
N PRO A 43 -15.89 -13.26 14.57
CA PRO A 43 -14.88 -12.33 14.11
C PRO A 43 -13.52 -13.02 14.02
N ALA A 44 -12.94 -13.04 12.83
CA ALA A 44 -11.59 -13.58 12.61
C ALA A 44 -10.51 -12.52 12.90
N LEU A 45 -9.34 -12.93 13.40
CA LEU A 45 -8.24 -11.99 13.70
C LEU A 45 -7.44 -11.54 12.47
N TRP A 46 -7.44 -12.35 11.40
CA TRP A 46 -6.60 -12.13 10.21
C TRP A 46 -6.86 -10.80 9.47
N PRO A 47 -8.08 -10.25 9.35
CA PRO A 47 -8.32 -8.99 8.66
C PRO A 47 -7.62 -7.82 9.35
N GLY A 48 -7.63 -7.81 10.70
CA GLY A 48 -6.94 -6.80 11.50
C GLY A 48 -5.41 -6.86 11.33
N VAL A 49 -4.85 -8.07 11.26
CA VAL A 49 -3.41 -8.27 11.00
C VAL A 49 -3.04 -7.77 9.60
N VAL A 50 -3.83 -8.08 8.58
CA VAL A 50 -3.59 -7.61 7.20
C VAL A 50 -3.69 -6.08 7.13
N ALA A 51 -4.68 -5.47 7.78
CA ALA A 51 -4.82 -4.01 7.85
C ALA A 51 -3.61 -3.35 8.53
N ALA A 52 -3.15 -3.89 9.67
CA ALA A 52 -1.98 -3.37 10.39
C ALA A 52 -0.70 -3.46 9.55
N VAL A 53 -0.50 -4.56 8.82
CA VAL A 53 0.64 -4.73 7.89
C VAL A 53 0.59 -3.68 6.79
N PHE A 54 -0.55 -3.49 6.15
CA PHE A 54 -0.65 -2.53 5.05
C PHE A 54 -0.50 -1.06 5.51
N VAL A 55 -1.06 -0.71 6.67
CA VAL A 55 -0.86 0.63 7.27
C VAL A 55 0.62 0.83 7.62
N GLY A 56 1.27 -0.17 8.21
CA GLY A 56 2.69 -0.14 8.54
C GLY A 56 3.58 0.02 7.29
N LEU A 57 3.29 -0.73 6.22
CA LEU A 57 3.99 -0.60 4.94
C LEU A 57 3.76 0.77 4.31
N THR A 58 2.53 1.28 4.32
CA THR A 58 2.19 2.62 3.80
C THR A 58 2.94 3.71 4.57
N TRP A 59 2.96 3.64 5.90
CA TRP A 59 3.72 4.56 6.75
C TRP A 59 5.24 4.48 6.51
N TRP A 60 5.77 3.27 6.35
CA TRP A 60 7.20 3.06 6.07
C TRP A 60 7.61 3.65 4.73
N VAL A 61 6.80 3.48 3.68
CA VAL A 61 7.06 4.09 2.36
C VAL A 61 6.93 5.62 2.44
N TRP A 62 5.93 6.14 3.15
CA TRP A 62 5.78 7.59 3.36
C TRP A 62 6.98 8.20 4.10
N ARG A 63 7.52 7.51 5.11
CA ARG A 63 8.70 7.95 5.86
C ARG A 63 10.02 7.84 5.09
N ARG A 64 10.07 7.03 4.03
CA ARG A 64 11.25 6.86 3.16
C ARG A 64 11.24 7.75 1.91
N ARG A 65 10.15 8.47 1.64
CA ARG A 65 10.14 9.60 0.72
C ARG A 65 10.72 10.84 1.40
#